data_AF-A0AAD7IHS4-F1
#
_entry.id   AF-A0AAD7IHS4-F1
#
_cell.length_a   1.000
_cell.length_b   1.000
_cell.length_c   1.000
_cell.angle_alpha   90.00
_cell.angle_beta   90.00
_cell.angle_gamma   90.00
#
_symmetry.space_group_name_H-M   'P 1'
#
loop_
_entity.id
_entity.type
_entity.pdbx_description
1 polymer ?
#
loop_
_entity_poly.entity_id
_entity_poly.type
_entity_poly.pdbx_seq_one_letter_code
_entity_poly.pdbx_strand_id
1 'polypeptide(L)'
;MPDFVQSFAPEVLTEIWRDLPRQSKSRLLQVSRTWQRMAFAIPYLWTEISFGPRSMRQDLILAREWLEHSGTLSLSATIWRPPLGSSDPELSVQSMLEAIGPALPRMQELRINVPEANANMTTIRDEPTAADTLVTYPAIFYPLPLPHLLSLQMSNIPPFFPTVPLGLTELVLGHQIPQFTPTLIQLKAALESAPALGRLGFYHDIPGFDWVNPVDPEIVISLPSLESLSMCHLPVEALSSILPILDVPNFSDLTIALDSREIRTNDNVPILAQLHVPEFASRLRSLNIQNLTHTCDPAFFQPFCNLQHLGLDFSPGSLSQTFWDALASPKTHGPTYLPLLREITLLSIPPVHAQELVLLRRNAAHFTGA
;
A
#
# COMPACT_ATOMS: atom_id res chain seq x y z
N MET A 1 6.25 -43.08 11.58
CA MET A 1 6.41 -42.10 12.68
C MET A 1 5.06 -41.56 13.19
N PRO A 2 4.09 -42.39 13.63
CA PRO A 2 2.83 -41.88 14.21
C PRO A 2 2.95 -41.41 15.68
N ASP A 3 3.96 -41.85 16.43
CA ASP A 3 4.00 -41.68 17.89
C ASP A 3 4.62 -40.37 18.39
N PHE A 4 5.42 -39.68 17.56
CA PHE A 4 6.10 -38.43 17.95
C PHE A 4 5.15 -37.24 18.17
N VAL A 5 3.91 -37.36 17.68
CA VAL A 5 2.92 -36.28 17.75
C VAL A 5 2.15 -36.35 19.06
N GLN A 6 1.91 -37.55 19.59
CA GLN A 6 1.17 -37.74 20.82
C GLN A 6 1.94 -37.28 22.06
N SER A 7 3.24 -37.00 21.92
CA SER A 7 4.09 -36.52 23.02
C SER A 7 4.03 -35.02 23.26
N PHE A 8 3.45 -34.22 22.36
CA PHE A 8 3.30 -32.78 22.57
C PHE A 8 1.96 -32.45 23.23
N ALA A 9 2.02 -31.64 24.27
CA ALA A 9 0.81 -31.06 24.86
C ALA A 9 0.11 -30.14 23.83
N PRO A 10 -1.25 -30.12 23.79
CA PRO A 10 -2.02 -29.28 22.85
C PRO A 10 -1.64 -27.79 22.87
N GLU A 11 -1.19 -27.29 24.02
CA GLU A 11 -0.76 -25.91 24.24
C GLU A 11 0.55 -25.60 23.51
N VAL A 12 1.49 -26.54 23.48
CA VAL A 12 2.77 -26.39 22.77
C VAL A 12 2.54 -26.41 21.25
N LEU A 13 1.64 -27.29 20.79
CA LEU A 13 1.25 -27.33 19.38
C LEU A 13 0.57 -26.03 18.96
N THR A 14 -0.31 -25.51 19.80
CA THR A 14 -0.93 -24.19 19.63
C THR A 14 0.10 -23.08 19.45
N GLU A 15 1.12 -23.04 20.29
CA GLU A 15 2.19 -22.03 20.24
C GLU A 15 3.04 -22.16 18.97
N ILE A 16 3.46 -23.39 18.62
CA ILE A 16 4.15 -23.68 17.36
C ILE A 16 3.31 -23.22 16.16
N TRP A 17 2.00 -23.48 16.17
CA TRP A 17 1.10 -23.07 15.10
C TRP A 17 0.92 -21.57 14.99
N ARG A 18 0.96 -20.85 16.12
CA ARG A 18 0.86 -19.39 16.13
C ARG A 18 2.05 -18.76 15.41
N ASP A 19 3.24 -19.28 15.65
CA ASP A 19 4.49 -18.71 15.13
C ASP A 19 4.84 -19.15 13.71
N LEU A 20 4.15 -20.17 13.18
CA LEU A 20 4.43 -20.66 11.84
C LEU A 20 4.00 -19.68 10.74
N PRO A 21 4.86 -19.46 9.72
CA PRO A 21 4.49 -18.70 8.54
C PRO A 21 3.21 -19.26 7.89
N ARG A 22 2.36 -18.37 7.38
CA ARG A 22 1.04 -18.72 6.80
C ARG A 22 1.11 -19.87 5.79
N GLN A 23 2.13 -19.88 4.94
CA GLN A 23 2.32 -20.91 3.91
C GLN A 23 2.56 -22.31 4.51
N SER A 24 3.22 -22.38 5.67
CA SER A 24 3.55 -23.61 6.39
C SER A 24 2.34 -24.26 7.07
N LYS A 25 1.33 -23.48 7.47
CA LYS A 25 0.10 -24.01 8.10
C LYS A 25 -0.64 -24.98 7.19
N SER A 26 -0.75 -24.65 5.90
CA SER A 26 -1.38 -25.54 4.91
C SER A 26 -0.63 -26.87 4.71
N ARG A 27 0.70 -26.87 4.85
CA ARG A 27 1.52 -28.09 4.78
C ARG A 27 1.33 -28.96 6.01
N LEU A 28 1.14 -28.37 7.20
CA LEU A 28 0.89 -29.12 8.43
C LEU A 28 -0.43 -29.90 8.40
N LEU A 29 -1.47 -29.36 7.78
CA LEU A 29 -2.73 -30.06 7.59
C LEU A 29 -2.56 -31.35 6.76
N GLN A 30 -1.51 -31.42 5.92
CA GLN A 30 -1.21 -32.59 5.08
C GLN A 30 -0.35 -33.64 5.79
N VAL A 31 0.23 -33.35 6.97
CA VAL A 31 1.17 -34.26 7.65
C VAL A 31 0.47 -35.49 8.22
N SER A 32 -0.67 -35.30 8.90
CA SER A 32 -1.49 -36.41 9.40
C SER A 32 -2.91 -35.99 9.75
N ARG A 33 -3.83 -36.97 9.80
CA ARG A 33 -5.23 -36.75 10.22
C ARG A 33 -5.36 -36.20 11.65
N THR A 34 -4.45 -36.56 12.55
CA THR A 34 -4.46 -36.08 13.94
C THR A 34 -4.15 -34.60 14.02
N TRP A 35 -3.10 -34.15 13.31
CA TRP A 35 -2.75 -32.72 13.22
C TRP A 35 -3.88 -31.92 12.58
N GLN A 36 -4.48 -32.46 11.53
CA GLN A 36 -5.62 -31.84 10.87
C GLN A 36 -6.80 -31.65 11.84
N ARG A 37 -7.18 -32.70 12.60
CA ARG A 37 -8.25 -32.61 13.61
C ARG A 37 -7.94 -31.59 14.70
N MET A 38 -6.70 -31.57 15.19
CA MET A 38 -6.27 -30.60 16.20
C MET A 38 -6.34 -29.17 15.68
N ALA A 39 -5.84 -28.92 14.46
CA ALA A 39 -5.91 -27.61 13.83
C ALA A 39 -7.36 -27.14 13.65
N PHE A 40 -8.24 -28.02 13.17
CA PHE A 40 -9.67 -27.73 13.00
C PHE A 40 -10.42 -27.47 14.30
N ALA A 41 -9.91 -27.97 15.44
CA ALA A 41 -10.51 -27.73 16.76
C ALA A 41 -10.17 -26.35 17.35
N ILE A 42 -9.31 -25.56 16.69
CA ILE A 42 -8.77 -24.31 17.22
C ILE A 42 -9.17 -23.13 16.31
N PRO A 43 -10.30 -22.44 16.58
CA PRO A 43 -10.87 -21.46 15.66
C PRO A 43 -9.97 -20.28 15.31
N TYR A 44 -9.15 -19.79 16.25
CA TYR A 44 -8.28 -18.64 15.99
C TYR A 44 -7.15 -18.93 14.99
N LEU A 45 -6.87 -20.21 14.68
CA LEU A 45 -5.95 -20.56 13.60
C LEU A 45 -6.57 -20.34 12.21
N TRP A 46 -7.89 -20.16 12.16
CA TRP A 46 -8.71 -19.97 10.97
C TRP A 46 -9.28 -18.55 10.89
N THR A 47 -8.70 -17.57 11.58
CA THR A 47 -9.10 -16.16 11.41
C THR A 47 -8.51 -15.56 10.14
N GLU A 48 -7.50 -16.19 9.56
CA GLU A 48 -6.78 -15.66 8.42
C GLU A 48 -6.59 -16.69 7.31
N ILE A 49 -6.87 -16.28 6.08
CA ILE A 49 -6.70 -17.12 4.89
C ILE A 49 -6.02 -16.36 3.75
N SER A 50 -5.24 -17.09 2.96
CA SER A 50 -4.73 -16.60 1.68
C SER A 50 -5.03 -17.60 0.56
N PHE A 51 -5.75 -17.13 -0.46
CA PHE A 51 -6.06 -17.86 -1.67
C PHE A 51 -5.01 -17.52 -2.72
N GLY A 52 -4.31 -18.53 -3.22
CA GLY A 52 -3.07 -18.35 -3.97
C GLY A 52 -3.17 -18.79 -5.42
N PRO A 53 -2.03 -19.01 -6.10
CA PRO A 53 -1.97 -19.53 -7.46
C PRO A 53 -2.28 -21.04 -7.52
N ARG A 54 -3.32 -21.50 -6.82
CA ARG A 54 -3.76 -22.90 -6.78
C ARG A 54 -4.87 -23.11 -7.79
N SER A 55 -5.33 -24.35 -7.92
CA SER A 55 -6.55 -24.61 -8.67
C SER A 55 -7.73 -23.98 -7.93
N MET A 56 -8.60 -23.27 -8.66
CA MET A 56 -9.82 -22.66 -8.12
C MET A 56 -10.63 -23.61 -7.24
N ARG A 57 -10.73 -24.88 -7.64
CA ARG A 57 -11.42 -25.92 -6.86
C ARG A 57 -10.82 -26.12 -5.46
N GLN A 58 -9.50 -26.09 -5.33
CA GLN A 58 -8.84 -26.22 -4.03
C GLN A 58 -9.08 -24.99 -3.16
N ASP A 59 -9.07 -23.79 -3.75
CA ASP A 59 -9.34 -22.55 -3.01
C ASP A 59 -10.80 -22.48 -2.55
N LEU A 60 -11.76 -22.97 -3.34
CA LEU A 60 -13.16 -23.10 -2.93
C LEU A 60 -13.34 -24.09 -1.77
N ILE A 61 -12.64 -25.24 -1.80
CA ILE A 61 -12.66 -26.20 -0.69
C ILE A 61 -12.06 -25.56 0.56
N LEU A 62 -10.92 -24.87 0.41
CA LEU A 62 -10.25 -24.19 1.52
C LEU A 62 -11.12 -23.07 2.11
N ALA A 63 -11.82 -22.29 1.27
CA ALA A 63 -12.76 -21.26 1.71
C ALA A 63 -13.86 -21.87 2.57
N ARG A 64 -14.43 -23.00 2.15
CA ARG A 64 -15.46 -23.70 2.91
C ARG A 64 -14.94 -24.21 4.26
N GLU A 65 -13.79 -24.87 4.28
CA GLU A 65 -13.17 -25.34 5.53
C GLU A 65 -12.86 -24.17 6.47
N TRP A 66 -12.33 -23.08 5.94
CA TRP A 66 -12.04 -21.86 6.69
C TRP A 66 -13.29 -21.24 7.33
N LEU A 67 -14.39 -21.15 6.57
CA LEU A 67 -15.68 -20.68 7.09
C LEU A 67 -16.22 -21.58 8.20
N GLU A 68 -16.15 -22.90 8.02
CA GLU A 68 -16.65 -23.89 8.98
C GLU A 68 -15.88 -23.84 10.31
N HIS A 69 -14.56 -23.64 10.26
CA HIS A 69 -13.72 -23.72 11.45
C HIS A 69 -13.47 -22.38 12.16
N SER A 70 -13.71 -21.24 11.48
CA SER A 70 -13.48 -19.92 12.08
C SER A 70 -14.52 -19.48 13.13
N GLY A 71 -15.64 -20.19 13.25
CA GLY A 71 -16.66 -19.92 14.26
C GLY A 71 -17.33 -18.55 14.09
N THR A 72 -17.22 -17.67 15.09
CA THR A 72 -17.75 -16.29 15.06
C THR A 72 -16.66 -15.22 15.11
N LEU A 73 -15.39 -15.63 15.00
CA LEU A 73 -14.25 -14.72 15.12
C LEU A 73 -14.16 -13.76 13.94
N SER A 74 -13.46 -12.64 14.15
CA SER A 74 -13.11 -11.72 13.08
C SER A 74 -12.18 -12.36 12.05
N LEU A 75 -12.36 -11.97 10.79
CA LEU A 75 -11.73 -12.63 9.65
C LEU A 75 -10.86 -11.68 8.83
N SER A 76 -9.76 -12.22 8.32
CA SER A 76 -8.87 -11.59 7.34
C SER A 76 -8.70 -12.51 6.13
N ALA A 77 -8.88 -11.98 4.92
CA ALA A 77 -8.70 -12.75 3.68
C ALA A 77 -7.77 -12.02 2.70
N THR A 78 -6.84 -12.77 2.11
CA THR A 78 -6.02 -12.30 0.98
C THR A 78 -6.29 -13.16 -0.25
N ILE A 79 -6.87 -12.58 -1.28
CA ILE A 79 -7.15 -13.24 -2.57
C ILE A 79 -6.06 -12.83 -3.56
N TRP A 80 -5.27 -13.79 -4.02
CA TRP A 80 -4.33 -13.61 -5.13
C TRP A 80 -4.93 -14.19 -6.41
N ARG A 81 -4.82 -13.49 -7.55
CA ARG A 81 -5.23 -14.06 -8.84
C ARG A 81 -4.28 -15.21 -9.25
N PRO A 82 -4.81 -16.31 -9.81
CA PRO A 82 -3.97 -17.35 -10.38
C PRO A 82 -3.12 -16.82 -11.56
N PRO A 83 -1.94 -17.41 -11.81
CA PRO A 83 -1.05 -17.00 -12.89
C PRO A 83 -1.73 -17.18 -14.26
N LEU A 84 -1.28 -16.37 -15.22
CA LEU A 84 -1.75 -16.34 -16.61
C LEU A 84 -1.85 -17.76 -17.20
N GLY A 85 -3.06 -18.15 -17.59
CA GLY A 85 -3.36 -19.48 -18.15
C GLY A 85 -4.74 -20.02 -17.82
N SER A 86 -5.44 -19.45 -16.82
CA SER A 86 -6.87 -19.70 -16.63
C SER A 86 -7.67 -18.99 -17.71
N SER A 87 -8.55 -19.71 -18.40
CA SER A 87 -9.40 -19.17 -19.47
C SER A 87 -10.33 -18.05 -19.02
N ASP A 88 -10.55 -17.89 -17.71
CA ASP A 88 -11.34 -16.78 -17.17
C ASP A 88 -10.87 -16.37 -15.75
N PRO A 89 -10.01 -15.37 -15.63
CA PRO A 89 -9.49 -14.91 -14.36
C PRO A 89 -10.46 -14.05 -13.54
N GLU A 90 -11.43 -13.39 -14.16
CA GLU A 90 -12.41 -12.55 -13.45
C GLU A 90 -13.45 -13.41 -12.76
N LEU A 91 -13.91 -14.46 -13.45
CA LEU A 91 -14.72 -15.50 -12.84
C LEU A 91 -14.04 -16.10 -11.60
N SER A 92 -12.71 -16.14 -11.55
CA SER A 92 -11.98 -16.65 -10.37
C SER A 92 -12.10 -15.75 -9.14
N VAL A 93 -11.94 -14.43 -9.28
CA VAL A 93 -12.05 -13.50 -8.13
C VAL A 93 -13.50 -13.41 -7.68
N GLN A 94 -14.43 -13.27 -8.62
CA GLN A 94 -15.85 -13.22 -8.29
C GLN A 94 -16.31 -14.51 -7.60
N SER A 95 -15.97 -15.68 -8.16
CA SER A 95 -16.33 -16.96 -7.53
C SER A 95 -15.70 -17.11 -6.14
N MET A 96 -14.50 -16.56 -5.91
CA MET A 96 -13.90 -16.55 -4.58
C MET A 96 -14.64 -15.61 -3.63
N LEU A 97 -15.02 -14.40 -4.08
CA LEU A 97 -15.83 -13.46 -3.30
C LEU A 97 -17.19 -14.04 -2.94
N GLU A 98 -17.85 -14.72 -3.88
CA GLU A 98 -19.10 -15.45 -3.64
C GLU A 98 -18.89 -16.58 -2.62
N ALA A 99 -17.80 -17.35 -2.73
CA ALA A 99 -17.49 -18.42 -1.80
C ALA A 99 -17.22 -17.93 -0.37
N ILE A 100 -16.58 -16.78 -0.21
CA ILE A 100 -16.37 -16.15 1.11
C ILE A 100 -17.52 -15.21 1.51
N GLY A 101 -18.56 -15.08 0.69
CA GLY A 101 -19.75 -14.26 0.94
C GLY A 101 -20.30 -14.38 2.37
N PRO A 102 -20.47 -15.60 2.90
CA PRO A 102 -20.93 -15.82 4.27
C PRO A 102 -20.01 -15.24 5.37
N ALA A 103 -18.72 -15.03 5.09
CA ALA A 103 -17.76 -14.41 6.01
C ALA A 103 -17.74 -12.89 5.98
N LEU A 104 -18.29 -12.24 4.95
CA LEU A 104 -18.18 -10.79 4.77
C LEU A 104 -18.68 -9.98 5.97
N PRO A 105 -19.78 -10.37 6.66
CA PRO A 105 -20.21 -9.69 7.90
C PRO A 105 -19.25 -9.84 9.09
N ARG A 106 -18.18 -10.62 8.99
CA ARG A 106 -17.15 -10.78 10.04
C ARG A 106 -15.77 -10.34 9.56
N MET A 107 -15.68 -9.89 8.31
CA MET A 107 -14.42 -9.51 7.69
C MET A 107 -13.93 -8.19 8.26
N GLN A 108 -12.74 -8.20 8.84
CA GLN A 108 -12.02 -7.00 9.29
C GLN A 108 -11.00 -6.53 8.25
N GLU A 109 -10.44 -7.46 7.48
CA GLU A 109 -9.41 -7.16 6.50
C GLU A 109 -9.63 -7.95 5.21
N LEU A 110 -9.66 -7.25 4.09
CA LEU A 110 -9.76 -7.87 2.78
C LEU A 110 -8.69 -7.30 1.86
N ARG A 111 -7.80 -8.18 1.41
CA ARG A 111 -6.77 -7.87 0.43
C ARG A 111 -7.05 -8.62 -0.85
N ILE A 112 -7.15 -7.92 -1.97
CA ILE A 112 -7.36 -8.52 -3.29
C ILE A 112 -6.23 -8.04 -4.20
N ASN A 113 -5.34 -8.97 -4.53
CA ASN A 113 -4.15 -8.73 -5.34
C ASN A 113 -4.30 -9.49 -6.65
N VAL A 114 -4.56 -8.75 -7.72
CA VAL A 114 -4.69 -9.31 -9.06
C VAL A 114 -3.38 -9.03 -9.80
N PRO A 115 -2.35 -9.89 -9.85
CA PRO A 115 -1.14 -9.62 -10.63
C PRO A 115 -1.46 -9.16 -12.05
N GLU A 116 -0.76 -8.12 -12.52
CA GLU A 116 -0.83 -7.67 -13.91
C GLU A 116 -0.55 -8.85 -14.83
N ALA A 117 -1.46 -9.07 -15.78
CA ALA A 117 -1.21 -9.96 -16.88
C ALA A 117 -0.09 -9.35 -17.72
N ASN A 118 1.18 -9.75 -17.52
CA ASN A 118 2.38 -9.33 -18.27
C ASN A 118 2.04 -8.35 -19.42
N ALA A 119 2.06 -7.04 -19.14
CA ALA A 119 1.75 -5.98 -20.10
C ALA A 119 2.65 -5.98 -21.36
N ASN A 120 3.62 -6.90 -21.42
CA ASN A 120 4.49 -7.16 -22.55
C ASN A 120 3.86 -8.04 -23.66
N MET A 121 2.60 -8.50 -23.53
CA MET A 121 1.89 -9.24 -24.61
C MET A 121 1.03 -8.38 -25.53
N THR A 122 1.09 -7.04 -25.43
CA THR A 122 0.39 -6.12 -26.34
C THR A 122 1.37 -5.22 -27.11
N THR A 123 2.18 -5.86 -27.93
CA THR A 123 2.54 -5.32 -29.27
C THR A 123 2.27 -6.40 -30.30
N ILE A 124 1.01 -6.85 -30.38
CA ILE A 124 0.49 -7.52 -31.57
C ILE A 124 -0.54 -6.55 -32.17
N ARG A 125 -0.13 -6.02 -33.32
CA ARG A 125 -0.75 -5.06 -34.24
C ARG A 125 -2.28 -5.10 -34.33
N ASP A 126 -2.85 -3.90 -34.34
CA ASP A 126 -3.92 -3.39 -35.20
C ASP A 126 -4.62 -4.41 -36.12
N GLU A 127 -5.87 -4.76 -35.80
CA GLU A 127 -7.01 -4.55 -36.72
C GLU A 127 -8.29 -4.34 -35.89
N PRO A 128 -8.97 -3.19 -36.01
CA PRO A 128 -10.25 -2.96 -35.35
C PRO A 128 -11.36 -3.64 -36.16
N THR A 129 -11.69 -4.89 -35.86
CA THR A 129 -12.94 -5.47 -36.36
C THR A 129 -14.11 -4.92 -35.55
N ALA A 130 -14.97 -4.18 -36.25
CA ALA A 130 -16.20 -3.56 -35.75
C ALA A 130 -17.18 -4.58 -35.17
N ALA A 131 -16.95 -4.96 -33.92
CA ALA A 131 -17.91 -5.53 -32.99
C ALA A 131 -17.29 -5.42 -31.59
N ASP A 132 -16.97 -4.19 -31.17
CA ASP A 132 -16.72 -3.87 -29.77
C ASP A 132 -18.02 -4.08 -28.99
N THR A 133 -18.35 -5.34 -28.74
CA THR A 133 -19.08 -5.69 -27.53
C THR A 133 -18.24 -5.17 -26.38
N LEU A 134 -18.56 -3.95 -25.93
CA LEU A 134 -18.36 -3.52 -24.55
C LEU A 134 -18.83 -4.68 -23.69
N VAL A 135 -17.88 -5.51 -23.25
CA VAL A 135 -18.11 -6.48 -22.20
C VAL A 135 -18.44 -5.58 -21.02
N THR A 136 -19.73 -5.43 -20.74
CA THR A 136 -20.20 -4.79 -19.50
C THR A 136 -19.69 -5.67 -18.38
N TYR A 137 -18.57 -5.29 -17.79
CA TYR A 137 -17.99 -5.97 -16.65
C TYR A 137 -19.02 -5.89 -15.52
N PRO A 138 -19.60 -7.04 -15.12
CA PRO A 138 -20.67 -7.03 -14.15
C PRO A 138 -20.08 -6.68 -12.79
N ALA A 139 -20.28 -5.44 -12.34
CA ALA A 139 -20.64 -5.10 -10.96
C ALA A 139 -20.02 -5.98 -9.84
N ILE A 140 -18.71 -6.25 -9.87
CA ILE A 140 -18.03 -7.23 -9.00
C ILE A 140 -18.19 -6.86 -7.50
N PHE A 141 -18.53 -5.60 -7.21
CA PHE A 141 -18.68 -5.06 -5.85
C PHE A 141 -20.07 -4.47 -5.54
N TYR A 142 -21.12 -4.82 -6.28
CA TYR A 142 -22.47 -4.42 -5.88
C TYR A 142 -22.86 -5.09 -4.54
N PRO A 143 -23.44 -4.30 -3.63
CA PRO A 143 -22.79 -3.91 -2.39
C PRO A 143 -22.50 -5.13 -1.52
N LEU A 144 -21.22 -5.48 -1.40
CA LEU A 144 -20.78 -6.47 -0.43
C LEU A 144 -21.05 -5.90 0.98
N PRO A 145 -21.88 -6.55 1.81
CA PRO A 145 -22.14 -6.09 3.17
C PRO A 145 -20.89 -6.32 4.01
N LEU A 146 -20.06 -5.27 4.11
CA LEU A 146 -18.79 -5.27 4.83
C LEU A 146 -18.84 -4.33 6.06
N PRO A 147 -19.80 -4.50 7.00
CA PRO A 147 -20.05 -3.54 8.08
C PRO A 147 -18.91 -3.43 9.10
N HIS A 148 -18.02 -4.41 9.15
CA HIS A 148 -16.89 -4.46 10.09
C HIS A 148 -15.52 -4.36 9.42
N LEU A 149 -15.48 -4.04 8.12
CA LEU A 149 -14.22 -3.94 7.40
C LEU A 149 -13.44 -2.72 7.87
N LEU A 150 -12.24 -2.96 8.38
CA LEU A 150 -11.33 -1.94 8.89
C LEU A 150 -10.21 -1.62 7.91
N SER A 151 -9.76 -2.61 7.13
CA SER A 151 -8.69 -2.45 6.13
C SER A 151 -9.07 -3.09 4.81
N LEU A 152 -8.95 -2.31 3.72
CA LEU A 152 -9.23 -2.73 2.36
C LEU A 152 -8.01 -2.44 1.48
N GLN A 153 -7.43 -3.48 0.91
CA GLN A 153 -6.38 -3.36 -0.09
C GLN A 153 -6.86 -3.96 -1.41
N MET A 154 -6.85 -3.16 -2.47
CA MET A 154 -7.24 -3.60 -3.81
C MET A 154 -6.14 -3.23 -4.80
N SER A 155 -5.70 -4.17 -5.61
CA SER A 155 -4.72 -3.92 -6.68
C SER A 155 -5.17 -4.64 -7.93
N ASN A 156 -5.18 -3.94 -9.07
CA ASN A 156 -5.60 -4.38 -10.41
C ASN A 156 -7.07 -4.80 -10.50
N ILE A 157 -7.94 -3.99 -9.89
CA ILE A 157 -9.39 -4.24 -9.88
C ILE A 157 -10.07 -2.94 -10.24
N PRO A 158 -11.11 -2.94 -11.11
CA PRO A 158 -11.94 -1.77 -11.31
C PRO A 158 -12.39 -1.18 -9.97
N PRO A 159 -12.07 0.09 -9.67
CA PRO A 159 -12.47 0.74 -8.44
C PRO A 159 -13.94 1.13 -8.59
N PHE A 160 -14.82 0.19 -8.27
CA PHE A 160 -16.23 0.50 -8.13
C PHE A 160 -16.52 0.72 -6.65
N PHE A 161 -16.52 1.99 -6.22
CA PHE A 161 -16.88 2.39 -4.87
C PHE A 161 -18.24 3.11 -4.87
N PRO A 162 -19.37 2.39 -4.84
CA PRO A 162 -20.65 3.05 -4.63
C PRO A 162 -20.75 3.57 -3.19
N THR A 163 -20.15 2.87 -2.21
CA THR A 163 -20.03 3.28 -0.81
C THR A 163 -18.86 2.56 -0.15
N VAL A 164 -18.04 3.26 0.63
CA VAL A 164 -17.00 2.67 1.47
C VAL A 164 -17.61 2.35 2.86
N PRO A 165 -17.22 1.25 3.54
CA PRO A 165 -17.71 0.98 4.89
C PRO A 165 -17.39 2.14 5.85
N LEU A 166 -18.38 2.55 6.65
CA LEU A 166 -18.24 3.67 7.60
C LEU A 166 -17.10 3.46 8.61
N GLY A 167 -16.78 2.20 8.93
CA GLY A 167 -15.70 1.82 9.85
C GLY A 167 -14.33 1.61 9.19
N LEU A 168 -14.18 1.89 7.89
CA LEU A 168 -12.91 1.68 7.20
C LEU A 168 -11.85 2.65 7.72
N THR A 169 -10.77 2.11 8.26
CA THR A 169 -9.63 2.86 8.82
C THR A 169 -8.43 2.89 7.88
N GLU A 170 -8.31 1.92 6.98
CA GLU A 170 -7.22 1.82 6.01
C GLU A 170 -7.76 1.46 4.63
N LEU A 171 -7.37 2.26 3.63
CA LEU A 171 -7.67 2.02 2.23
C LEU A 171 -6.38 2.06 1.42
N VAL A 172 -6.08 0.99 0.70
CA VAL A 172 -4.93 0.91 -0.20
C VAL A 172 -5.41 0.58 -1.61
N LEU A 173 -5.20 1.52 -2.52
CA LEU A 173 -5.50 1.41 -3.94
C LEU A 173 -4.20 1.19 -4.71
N GLY A 174 -4.06 0.02 -5.34
CA GLY A 174 -2.95 -0.31 -6.23
C GLY A 174 -3.29 -0.07 -7.69
N HIS A 175 -2.40 -0.55 -8.57
CA HIS A 175 -2.48 -0.43 -10.03
C HIS A 175 -3.91 -0.59 -10.52
N GLN A 176 -4.43 0.39 -11.24
CA GLN A 176 -5.79 0.33 -11.78
C GLN A 176 -5.75 -0.16 -13.22
N ILE A 177 -6.79 -0.87 -13.66
CA ILE A 177 -6.92 -1.20 -15.07
C ILE A 177 -7.27 0.12 -15.80
N PRO A 178 -6.53 0.55 -16.83
CA PRO A 178 -6.74 1.84 -17.50
C PRO A 178 -8.17 2.12 -17.97
N GLN A 179 -8.95 1.07 -18.23
CA GLN A 179 -10.32 1.15 -18.71
C GLN A 179 -11.33 1.51 -17.61
N PHE A 180 -10.94 1.42 -16.34
CA PHE A 180 -11.82 1.55 -15.18
C PHE A 180 -11.42 2.67 -14.23
N THR A 181 -10.79 3.70 -14.74
CA THR A 181 -10.28 4.74 -13.85
C THR A 181 -11.44 5.52 -13.22
N PRO A 182 -11.48 5.62 -11.88
CA PRO A 182 -12.51 6.40 -11.25
C PRO A 182 -12.27 7.86 -11.60
N THR A 183 -13.32 8.62 -11.87
CA THR A 183 -13.18 10.07 -11.97
C THR A 183 -12.79 10.64 -10.60
N LEU A 184 -12.20 11.82 -10.57
CA LEU A 184 -11.88 12.48 -9.30
C LEU A 184 -13.13 12.69 -8.43
N ILE A 185 -14.28 12.95 -9.05
CA ILE A 185 -15.57 13.08 -8.36
C ILE A 185 -15.98 11.77 -7.70
N GLN A 186 -15.79 10.63 -8.39
CA GLN A 186 -16.07 9.30 -7.83
C GLN A 186 -15.10 8.96 -6.70
N LEU A 187 -13.81 9.28 -6.86
CA LEU A 187 -12.82 9.08 -5.80
C LEU A 187 -13.14 9.94 -4.58
N LYS A 188 -13.48 11.22 -4.78
CA LYS A 188 -13.93 12.13 -3.71
C LYS A 188 -15.12 11.55 -2.96
N ALA A 189 -16.18 11.18 -3.67
CA ALA A 189 -17.39 10.62 -3.06
C ALA A 189 -17.09 9.33 -2.27
N ALA A 190 -16.21 8.47 -2.79
CA ALA A 190 -15.77 7.25 -2.12
C ALA A 190 -15.01 7.57 -0.82
N LEU A 191 -14.00 8.43 -0.88
CA LEU A 191 -13.17 8.77 0.27
C LEU A 191 -13.96 9.52 1.35
N GLU A 192 -14.84 10.45 0.97
CA GLU A 192 -15.69 11.19 1.91
C GLU A 192 -16.76 10.31 2.57
N SER A 193 -17.09 9.15 1.98
CA SER A 193 -17.97 8.15 2.60
C SER A 193 -17.30 7.36 3.73
N ALA A 194 -15.98 7.52 3.93
CA ALA A 194 -15.17 6.83 4.95
C ALA A 194 -14.64 7.81 6.02
N PRO A 195 -15.48 8.31 6.93
CA PRO A 195 -15.07 9.34 7.90
C PRO A 195 -14.02 8.85 8.90
N ALA A 196 -13.87 7.54 9.10
CA ALA A 196 -12.89 6.93 9.99
C ALA A 196 -11.54 6.62 9.31
N LEU A 197 -11.36 7.01 8.04
CA LEU A 197 -10.17 6.67 7.27
C LEU A 197 -8.92 7.36 7.83
N GLY A 198 -8.07 6.59 8.49
CA GLY A 198 -6.81 7.04 9.08
C GLY A 198 -5.60 6.82 8.19
N ARG A 199 -5.65 5.84 7.29
CA ARG A 199 -4.56 5.47 6.38
C ARG A 199 -5.05 5.36 4.95
N LEU A 200 -4.41 6.08 4.03
CA LEU A 200 -4.70 6.04 2.61
C LEU A 200 -3.42 5.70 1.84
N GLY A 201 -3.49 4.73 0.94
CA GLY A 201 -2.39 4.32 0.10
C GLY A 201 -2.78 4.34 -1.38
N PHE A 202 -1.91 4.88 -2.21
CA PHE A 202 -1.94 4.78 -3.68
C PHE A 202 -0.66 4.09 -4.13
N TYR A 203 -0.76 3.03 -4.93
CA TYR A 203 0.37 2.25 -5.42
C TYR A 203 0.29 2.05 -6.92
N HIS A 204 1.40 2.30 -7.62
CA HIS A 204 1.53 2.25 -9.07
C HIS A 204 0.65 3.27 -9.79
N ASP A 205 0.88 3.40 -11.10
CA ASP A 205 0.03 4.20 -11.97
C ASP A 205 -1.44 3.92 -11.66
N ILE A 206 -2.19 5.00 -11.49
CA ILE A 206 -3.64 4.99 -11.54
C ILE A 206 -3.97 5.44 -12.96
N PRO A 207 -3.77 4.58 -13.98
CA PRO A 207 -3.89 4.98 -15.37
C PRO A 207 -5.29 5.49 -15.63
N GLY A 208 -5.40 6.63 -16.31
CA GLY A 208 -6.66 7.24 -16.76
C GLY A 208 -7.25 8.32 -15.85
N PHE A 209 -6.57 8.67 -14.74
CA PHE A 209 -6.71 10.02 -14.23
C PHE A 209 -5.94 10.85 -15.22
N ASP A 210 -6.66 11.65 -15.98
CA ASP A 210 -6.07 12.73 -16.74
C ASP A 210 -5.59 13.78 -15.73
N TRP A 211 -4.53 13.45 -14.98
CA TRP A 211 -3.87 14.34 -14.01
C TRP A 211 -3.36 15.61 -14.68
N VAL A 212 -3.24 15.57 -16.02
CA VAL A 212 -2.78 16.64 -16.89
C VAL A 212 -3.88 17.64 -17.18
N ASN A 213 -5.15 17.22 -17.17
CA ASN A 213 -6.25 18.16 -17.22
C ASN A 213 -6.37 18.86 -15.87
N PRO A 214 -6.33 20.21 -15.84
CA PRO A 214 -6.37 20.96 -14.59
C PRO A 214 -7.65 20.58 -13.86
N VAL A 215 -7.46 19.89 -12.74
CA VAL A 215 -8.52 19.63 -11.78
C VAL A 215 -9.17 20.98 -11.48
N ASP A 216 -10.49 21.03 -11.56
CA ASP A 216 -11.24 22.19 -11.12
C ASP A 216 -10.74 22.57 -9.71
N PRO A 217 -10.10 23.75 -9.53
CA PRO A 217 -9.46 24.11 -8.28
C PRO A 217 -10.44 24.15 -7.09
N GLU A 218 -11.75 24.08 -7.36
CA GLU A 218 -12.80 23.98 -6.35
C GLU A 218 -12.97 22.56 -5.77
N ILE A 219 -12.38 21.52 -6.36
CA ILE A 219 -12.48 20.15 -5.83
C ILE A 219 -11.52 19.99 -4.65
N VAL A 220 -12.06 20.14 -3.45
CA VAL A 220 -11.41 19.76 -2.19
C VAL A 220 -11.97 18.41 -1.71
N ILE A 221 -11.10 17.50 -1.29
CA ILE A 221 -11.43 16.21 -0.66
C ILE A 221 -11.10 16.33 0.83
N SER A 222 -12.13 16.36 1.69
CA SER A 222 -11.93 16.49 3.13
C SER A 222 -11.80 15.12 3.79
N LEU A 223 -10.66 14.89 4.46
CA LEU A 223 -10.35 13.64 5.16
C LEU A 223 -9.89 13.96 6.59
N PRO A 224 -10.83 14.30 7.49
CA PRO A 224 -10.51 14.83 8.81
C PRO A 224 -9.74 13.84 9.69
N SER A 225 -9.94 12.54 9.51
CA SER A 225 -9.30 11.49 10.31
C SER A 225 -7.99 10.99 9.72
N LEU A 226 -7.58 11.47 8.53
CA LEU A 226 -6.41 10.92 7.85
C LEU A 226 -5.11 11.32 8.56
N GLU A 227 -4.40 10.30 9.05
CA GLU A 227 -3.10 10.45 9.74
C GLU A 227 -1.94 10.14 8.79
N SER A 228 -2.12 9.14 7.91
CA SER A 228 -1.06 8.60 7.05
C SER A 228 -1.49 8.50 5.59
N LEU A 229 -0.61 8.98 4.68
CA LEU A 229 -0.78 8.89 3.23
C LEU A 229 0.47 8.26 2.63
N SER A 230 0.27 7.21 1.82
CA SER A 230 1.32 6.56 1.05
C SER A 230 1.03 6.73 -0.44
N MET A 231 1.98 7.23 -1.20
CA MET A 231 1.89 7.42 -2.64
C MET A 231 3.13 6.81 -3.30
N CYS A 232 3.01 5.56 -3.72
CA CYS A 232 4.12 4.76 -4.18
C CYS A 232 4.00 4.49 -5.68
N HIS A 233 5.09 4.66 -6.41
CA HIS A 233 5.18 4.47 -7.85
C HIS A 233 4.14 5.28 -8.63
N LEU A 234 3.85 6.50 -8.18
CA LEU A 234 3.01 7.46 -8.91
C LEU A 234 3.89 8.42 -9.71
N PRO A 235 3.41 8.88 -10.88
CA PRO A 235 4.09 9.92 -11.64
C PRO A 235 4.02 11.25 -10.87
N VAL A 236 5.00 12.11 -11.09
CA VAL A 236 5.16 13.38 -10.33
C VAL A 236 3.98 14.33 -10.54
N GLU A 237 3.41 14.29 -11.73
CA GLU A 237 2.21 15.02 -12.13
C GLU A 237 1.00 14.60 -11.29
N ALA A 238 0.84 13.29 -11.02
CA ALA A 238 -0.23 12.80 -10.16
C ALA A 238 -0.06 13.29 -8.71
N LEU A 239 1.16 13.26 -8.18
CA LEU A 239 1.45 13.79 -6.84
C LEU A 239 1.11 15.28 -6.75
N SER A 240 1.47 16.04 -7.79
CA SER A 240 1.24 17.49 -7.87
C SER A 240 -0.24 17.84 -8.01
N SER A 241 -1.04 16.94 -8.59
CA SER A 241 -2.49 17.12 -8.73
C SER A 241 -3.29 16.63 -7.51
N ILE A 242 -2.85 15.56 -6.82
CA ILE A 242 -3.55 15.02 -5.64
C ILE A 242 -3.28 15.83 -4.39
N LEU A 243 -2.02 16.19 -4.12
CA LEU A 243 -1.67 16.78 -2.82
C LEU A 243 -2.38 18.10 -2.51
N PRO A 244 -2.54 19.05 -3.46
CA PRO A 244 -3.20 20.33 -3.17
C PRO A 244 -4.69 20.23 -2.90
N ILE A 245 -5.37 19.18 -3.37
CA ILE A 245 -6.81 19.01 -3.23
C ILE A 245 -7.22 18.30 -1.93
N LEU A 246 -6.25 17.83 -1.13
CA LEU A 246 -6.50 17.11 0.12
C LEU A 246 -6.59 18.08 1.31
N ASP A 247 -7.76 18.16 1.95
CA ASP A 247 -7.93 18.80 3.26
C ASP A 247 -7.79 17.76 4.38
N VAL A 248 -6.60 17.71 4.96
CA VAL A 248 -6.17 16.65 5.90
C VAL A 248 -5.67 17.27 7.23
N PRO A 249 -6.58 17.67 8.14
CA PRO A 249 -6.22 18.44 9.32
C PRO A 249 -5.32 17.70 10.33
N ASN A 250 -5.44 16.38 10.42
CA ASN A 250 -4.71 15.53 11.36
C ASN A 250 -3.50 14.81 10.75
N PHE A 251 -3.09 15.23 9.56
CA PHE A 251 -2.05 14.56 8.78
C PHE A 251 -0.67 14.61 9.43
N SER A 252 -0.07 13.46 9.69
CA SER A 252 1.24 13.33 10.36
C SER A 252 2.29 12.58 9.56
N ASP A 253 1.90 11.65 8.69
CA ASP A 253 2.81 10.73 8.03
C ASP A 253 2.62 10.72 6.51
N LEU A 254 3.68 11.05 5.77
CA LEU A 254 3.71 11.01 4.31
C LEU A 254 4.80 10.05 3.83
N THR A 255 4.40 9.05 3.04
CA THR A 255 5.32 8.19 2.30
C THR A 255 5.15 8.44 0.81
N ILE A 256 6.24 8.77 0.12
CA ILE A 256 6.30 8.91 -1.34
C ILE A 256 7.33 7.92 -1.84
N ALA A 257 6.98 7.03 -2.77
CA ALA A 257 7.97 6.26 -3.52
C ALA A 257 7.88 6.67 -4.98
N LEU A 258 8.97 7.15 -5.56
CA LEU A 258 8.97 7.57 -6.97
C LEU A 258 9.08 6.34 -7.89
N ASP A 259 8.50 6.41 -9.09
CA ASP A 259 8.69 5.35 -10.09
C ASP A 259 10.08 5.46 -10.73
N SER A 260 10.90 4.43 -10.47
CA SER A 260 12.23 4.23 -11.07
C SER A 260 12.27 4.25 -12.60
N ARG A 261 11.13 4.02 -13.28
CA ARG A 261 11.05 4.00 -14.74
C ARG A 261 11.13 5.41 -15.34
N GLU A 262 10.38 6.37 -14.79
CA GLU A 262 10.33 7.76 -15.26
C GLU A 262 11.63 8.53 -15.02
N ILE A 263 12.30 8.16 -13.93
CA ILE A 263 13.60 8.69 -13.54
C ILE A 263 14.65 8.61 -14.66
N ARG A 264 14.54 7.64 -15.57
CA ARG A 264 15.53 7.44 -16.64
C ARG A 264 15.37 8.40 -17.81
N THR A 265 14.21 9.04 -17.97
CA THR A 265 13.86 9.77 -19.19
C THR A 265 13.81 11.28 -19.02
N ASN A 266 13.61 11.78 -17.79
CA ASN A 266 13.51 13.22 -17.55
C ASN A 266 14.82 13.80 -17.00
N ASP A 267 15.50 14.58 -17.82
CA ASP A 267 16.65 15.39 -17.43
C ASP A 267 16.27 16.42 -16.33
N ASN A 268 16.90 16.26 -15.16
CA ASN A 268 17.43 17.32 -14.29
C ASN A 268 16.50 18.28 -13.52
N VAL A 269 15.18 18.20 -13.56
CA VAL A 269 14.38 18.97 -12.59
C VAL A 269 14.28 18.17 -11.29
N PRO A 270 14.63 18.75 -10.13
CA PRO A 270 14.40 18.09 -8.85
C PRO A 270 12.91 17.78 -8.76
N ILE A 271 12.53 16.50 -8.83
CA ILE A 271 11.13 16.04 -8.76
C ILE A 271 10.40 16.70 -7.59
N LEU A 272 11.12 16.87 -6.49
CA LEU A 272 10.64 17.51 -5.27
C LEU A 272 10.41 19.02 -5.40
N ALA A 273 11.07 19.71 -6.34
CA ALA A 273 10.78 21.12 -6.63
C ALA A 273 9.46 21.30 -7.40
N GLN A 274 8.98 20.24 -8.08
CA GLN A 274 7.69 20.25 -8.75
C GLN A 274 6.53 19.91 -7.80
N LEU A 275 6.83 19.14 -6.74
CA LEU A 275 5.89 18.92 -5.65
C LEU A 275 5.62 20.27 -4.98
N HIS A 276 4.47 20.86 -5.31
CA HIS A 276 3.97 22.02 -4.61
C HIS A 276 3.86 21.63 -3.14
N VAL A 277 4.67 22.28 -2.30
CA VAL A 277 4.76 21.88 -0.90
C VAL A 277 3.41 22.17 -0.25
N PRO A 278 2.68 21.14 0.21
CA PRO A 278 1.30 21.32 0.62
C PRO A 278 1.22 22.20 1.87
N GLU A 279 0.10 22.89 2.07
CA GLU A 279 -0.12 23.71 3.28
C GLU A 279 0.05 22.90 4.57
N PHE A 280 -0.21 21.60 4.50
CA PHE A 280 -0.05 20.66 5.61
C PHE A 280 1.40 20.24 5.89
N ALA A 281 2.38 20.63 5.07
CA ALA A 281 3.79 20.20 5.24
C ALA A 281 4.34 20.60 6.62
N SER A 282 3.90 21.75 7.14
CA SER A 282 4.24 22.21 8.48
C SER A 282 3.70 21.31 9.59
N ARG A 283 2.70 20.45 9.35
CA ARG A 283 2.12 19.53 10.34
C ARG A 283 2.77 18.15 10.33
N LEU A 284 3.48 17.80 9.25
CA LEU A 284 4.09 16.50 9.08
C LEU A 284 5.13 16.21 10.17
N ARG A 285 5.01 15.03 10.76
CA ARG A 285 5.95 14.48 11.74
C ARG A 285 6.88 13.45 11.11
N SER A 286 6.40 12.72 10.12
CA SER A 286 7.16 11.71 9.40
C SER A 286 7.05 11.93 7.89
N LEU A 287 8.19 11.87 7.22
CA LEU A 287 8.31 11.96 5.78
C LEU A 287 9.26 10.86 5.32
N ASN A 288 8.76 9.94 4.49
CA ASN A 288 9.56 8.90 3.89
C ASN A 288 9.53 9.06 2.37
N ILE A 289 10.69 9.32 1.76
CA ILE A 289 10.82 9.45 0.31
C ILE A 289 11.70 8.32 -0.20
N GLN A 290 11.16 7.51 -1.09
CA GLN A 290 11.83 6.35 -1.66
C GLN A 290 12.17 6.56 -3.13
N ASN A 291 13.23 5.88 -3.58
CA ASN A 291 13.76 5.92 -4.95
C ASN A 291 14.24 7.31 -5.41
N LEU A 292 14.90 8.07 -4.54
CA LEU A 292 15.53 9.33 -4.91
C LEU A 292 16.77 9.10 -5.78
N THR A 293 16.82 9.73 -6.95
CA THR A 293 17.95 9.59 -7.89
C THR A 293 18.88 10.76 -7.92
N HIS A 294 18.38 11.92 -7.50
CA HIS A 294 19.14 13.15 -7.40
C HIS A 294 18.98 13.74 -6.02
N THR A 295 19.94 14.60 -5.68
CA THR A 295 19.89 15.38 -4.46
C THR A 295 18.76 16.38 -4.52
N CYS A 296 17.96 16.42 -3.46
CA CYS A 296 16.97 17.46 -3.28
C CYS A 296 17.69 18.78 -3.03
N ASP A 297 17.13 19.90 -3.49
CA ASP A 297 17.52 21.20 -2.93
C ASP A 297 17.14 21.19 -1.43
N PRO A 298 18.06 21.48 -0.50
CA PRO A 298 17.72 21.60 0.92
C PRO A 298 16.53 22.52 1.21
N ALA A 299 16.30 23.54 0.37
CA ALA A 299 15.16 24.44 0.48
C ALA A 299 13.81 23.70 0.41
N PHE A 300 13.76 22.52 -0.24
CA PHE A 300 12.58 21.66 -0.25
C PHE A 300 12.08 21.32 1.17
N PHE A 301 12.99 21.13 2.12
CA PHE A 301 12.63 20.75 3.48
C PHE A 301 12.15 21.92 4.34
N GLN A 302 12.29 23.17 3.88
CA GLN A 302 11.95 24.37 4.65
C GLN A 302 10.50 24.36 5.20
N PRO A 303 9.49 23.91 4.45
CA PRO A 303 8.12 23.90 4.98
C PRO A 303 7.86 22.78 6.00
N PHE A 304 8.75 21.80 6.14
CA PHE A 304 8.61 20.64 7.04
C PHE A 304 9.20 20.91 8.43
N CYS A 305 8.92 22.08 9.00
CA CYS A 305 9.57 22.55 10.22
C CYS A 305 9.28 21.69 11.47
N ASN A 306 8.20 20.90 11.46
CA ASN A 306 7.83 20.00 12.57
C ASN A 306 8.26 18.53 12.36
N LEU A 307 9.02 18.25 11.30
CA LEU A 307 9.43 16.90 10.97
C LEU A 307 10.33 16.29 12.04
N GLN A 308 9.96 15.10 12.52
CA GLN A 308 10.70 14.35 13.53
C GLN A 308 11.42 13.14 12.94
N HIS A 309 10.84 12.51 11.93
CA HIS A 309 11.39 11.34 11.24
C HIS A 309 11.52 11.62 9.75
N LEU A 310 12.71 11.39 9.19
CA LEU A 310 12.99 11.52 7.76
C LEU A 310 13.57 10.22 7.22
N GLY A 311 12.79 9.51 6.40
CA GLY A 311 13.25 8.36 5.63
C GLY A 311 13.64 8.79 4.21
N LEU A 312 14.83 8.42 3.76
CA LEU A 312 15.30 8.67 2.40
C LEU A 312 15.91 7.39 1.83
N ASP A 313 15.35 6.87 0.74
CA ASP A 313 15.93 5.77 -0.03
C ASP A 313 16.54 6.32 -1.31
N PHE A 314 17.85 6.16 -1.47
CA PHE A 314 18.57 6.66 -2.63
C PHE A 314 18.86 5.54 -3.62
N SER A 315 18.49 5.73 -4.88
CA SER A 315 19.11 4.93 -5.93
C SER A 315 20.63 5.21 -5.94
N PRO A 316 21.48 4.28 -6.41
CA PRO A 316 22.94 4.42 -6.36
C PRO A 316 23.42 5.64 -7.17
N GLY A 317 23.55 6.78 -6.50
CA GLY A 317 24.01 8.05 -7.01
C GLY A 317 24.76 8.82 -5.93
N SER A 318 25.70 9.68 -6.34
CA SER A 318 26.44 10.53 -5.41
C SER A 318 25.54 11.64 -4.87
N LEU A 319 25.31 11.65 -3.56
CA LEU A 319 24.68 12.78 -2.89
C LEU A 319 25.64 13.98 -2.87
N SER A 320 25.12 15.16 -3.12
CA SER A 320 25.87 16.42 -3.15
C SER A 320 26.28 16.79 -1.74
N GLN A 321 27.49 17.32 -1.60
CA GLN A 321 27.98 17.80 -0.31
C GLN A 321 27.05 18.86 0.30
N THR A 322 26.47 19.72 -0.53
CA THR A 322 25.54 20.78 -0.10
C THR A 322 24.27 20.21 0.56
N PHE A 323 23.76 19.08 0.07
CA PHE A 323 22.64 18.38 0.67
C PHE A 323 23.01 17.82 2.05
N TRP A 324 24.18 17.19 2.16
CA TRP A 324 24.68 16.67 3.42
C TRP A 324 24.93 17.77 4.45
N ASP A 325 25.55 18.88 4.03
CA ASP A 325 25.84 20.01 4.90
C ASP A 325 24.54 20.61 5.45
N ALA A 326 23.49 20.69 4.64
CA ALA A 326 22.19 21.19 5.08
C ALA A 326 21.46 20.24 6.05
N LEU A 327 21.59 18.93 5.87
CA LEU A 327 21.04 17.94 6.82
C LEU A 327 21.86 17.85 8.13
N ALA A 328 23.16 18.05 8.04
CA ALA A 328 24.07 17.84 9.16
C ALA A 328 24.27 19.10 10.03
N SER A 329 24.21 20.29 9.45
CA SER A 329 24.52 21.54 10.13
C SER A 329 23.32 22.51 10.14
N PRO A 330 22.54 22.52 11.23
CA PRO A 330 21.45 23.48 11.45
C PRO A 330 21.82 24.96 11.35
N LYS A 331 23.11 25.32 11.43
CA LYS A 331 23.56 26.69 11.72
C LYS A 331 24.52 27.30 10.70
N THR A 332 25.24 26.51 9.89
CA THR A 332 26.30 27.09 9.03
C THR A 332 25.80 27.66 7.71
N HIS A 333 24.57 27.35 7.28
CA HIS A 333 24.05 27.75 5.96
C HIS A 333 22.70 28.46 5.93
N GLY A 334 22.10 28.84 7.07
CA GLY A 334 20.81 29.54 7.10
C GLY A 334 19.89 29.10 8.24
N PRO A 335 18.58 29.44 8.19
CA PRO A 335 17.60 28.91 9.14
C PRO A 335 17.63 27.38 9.11
N THR A 336 17.62 26.76 10.29
CA THR A 336 17.59 25.30 10.41
C THR A 336 16.39 24.75 9.67
N TYR A 337 16.61 24.04 8.55
CA TYR A 337 15.52 23.52 7.72
C TYR A 337 14.64 22.50 8.47
N LEU A 338 15.24 21.74 9.40
CA LEU A 338 14.57 20.64 10.12
C LEU A 338 14.91 20.67 11.62
N PRO A 339 14.38 21.64 12.39
CA PRO A 339 14.80 21.89 13.77
C PRO A 339 14.35 20.80 14.76
N LEU A 340 13.29 20.05 14.45
CA LEU A 340 12.74 19.00 15.31
C LEU A 340 13.17 17.57 14.93
N LEU A 341 14.07 17.42 13.95
CA LEU A 341 14.43 16.13 13.38
C LEU A 341 15.21 15.26 14.37
N ARG A 342 14.58 14.15 14.79
CA ARG A 342 15.13 13.18 15.77
C ARG A 342 15.74 11.97 15.09
N GLU A 343 15.08 11.47 14.06
CA GLU A 343 15.46 10.23 13.37
C GLU A 343 15.66 10.47 11.88
N ILE A 344 16.74 9.93 11.34
CA ILE A 344 16.98 9.89 9.90
C ILE A 344 17.25 8.43 9.53
N THR A 345 16.43 7.90 8.63
CA THR A 345 16.58 6.56 8.08
C THR A 345 17.07 6.70 6.65
N LEU A 346 18.26 6.18 6.37
CA LEU A 346 18.87 6.23 5.05
C LEU A 346 18.94 4.82 4.48
N LEU A 347 18.25 4.59 3.38
CA LEU A 347 18.23 3.33 2.67
C LEU A 347 19.08 3.45 1.41
N SER A 348 19.70 2.33 1.02
CA SER A 348 20.49 2.20 -0.21
C SER A 348 21.67 3.18 -0.34
N ILE A 349 22.17 3.71 0.78
CA ILE A 349 23.35 4.59 0.79
C ILE A 349 24.66 3.79 0.84
N PRO A 350 25.71 4.23 0.11
CA PRO A 350 27.05 3.68 0.30
C PRO A 350 27.52 3.86 1.75
N PRO A 351 28.22 2.87 2.36
CA PRO A 351 28.68 2.97 3.74
C PRO A 351 29.56 4.21 4.05
N VAL A 352 30.36 4.66 3.07
CA VAL A 352 31.17 5.89 3.20
C VAL A 352 30.27 7.14 3.37
N HIS A 353 29.20 7.20 2.57
CA HIS A 353 28.02 8.07 2.71
C HIS A 353 27.55 8.24 4.16
N ALA A 354 27.19 7.08 4.73
CA ALA A 354 26.64 6.98 6.07
C ALA A 354 27.63 7.49 7.12
N GLN A 355 28.90 7.09 6.99
CA GLN A 355 29.95 7.45 7.94
C GLN A 355 30.23 8.95 7.95
N GLU A 356 30.29 9.59 6.79
CA GLU A 356 30.47 11.04 6.67
C GLU A 356 29.34 11.81 7.35
N LEU A 357 28.08 11.43 7.13
CA LEU A 357 26.95 12.06 7.80
C LEU A 357 27.02 11.92 9.34
N VAL A 358 27.34 10.72 9.83
CA VAL A 358 27.48 10.46 11.27
C VAL A 358 28.57 11.35 11.88
N LEU A 359 29.70 11.50 11.19
CA LEU A 359 30.78 12.39 11.62
C LEU A 359 30.36 13.85 11.61
N LEU A 360 29.68 14.31 10.55
CA LEU A 360 29.19 15.68 10.44
C LEU A 360 28.19 16.02 11.55
N ARG A 361 27.19 15.15 11.82
CA ARG A 361 26.23 15.37 12.90
C ARG A 361 26.87 15.33 14.28
N ARG A 362 27.84 14.43 14.51
CA ARG A 362 28.58 14.38 15.78
C ARG A 362 29.36 15.67 16.01
N ASN A 363 30.05 16.17 14.99
CA ASN A 363 30.78 17.43 15.05
C ASN A 363 29.82 18.60 15.32
N ALA A 364 28.69 18.66 14.62
CA ALA A 364 27.67 19.70 14.83
C ALA A 364 27.09 19.68 16.25
N ALA A 365 26.82 18.50 16.83
CA ALA A 365 26.32 18.36 18.19
C ALA A 365 27.34 18.84 19.26
N HIS A 366 28.64 18.69 19.00
CA HIS A 366 29.68 19.21 19.87
C HIS A 366 29.77 20.75 19.86
N PHE A 367 29.35 21.41 18.77
CA PHE A 367 29.27 22.88 18.69
C PHE A 367 27.99 23.47 19.31
N THR A 368 26.98 22.65 19.59
CA THR A 368 25.73 23.09 20.22
C THR A 368 25.71 22.99 21.74
N GLY A 369 26.87 22.85 22.39
CA GLY A 369 26.99 22.88 23.85
C GLY A 369 26.54 24.23 24.43
N ALA A 370 25.24 24.34 24.70
CA ALA A 370 24.56 25.32 25.54
C ALA A 370 23.48 24.59 26.33
#